data_AF-A0A5C0ZN60-F1
#
_entry.id   AF-A0A5C0ZN60-F1
#
_cell.length_a   1.000
_cell.length_b   1.000
_cell.length_c   1.000
_cell.angle_alpha   90.00
_cell.angle_beta   90.00
_cell.angle_gamma   90.00
#
_symmetry.space_group_name_H-M   'P 1'
#
loop_
_entity.id
_entity.type
_entity.pdbx_description
1 polymer ?
#
loop_
_entity_poly.entity_id
_entity_poly.type
_entity_poly.pdbx_seq_one_letter_code
_entity_poly.pdbx_strand_id
1 'polypeptide(L)'
;MKITFIVFRLSSLKYFLLGVALVFINLGANAQIASSDTALQLKGNRFVTLCIMIRTTPWEVSRDVKLHPRDEGDWHTLEGVRALREAFAKNNSDGRLTWGFTLNALEDQRENFKRIRDYVVDCQKKYGDEVSYFPGYFPAMYLPRERVNREISEALTLISNMVGNGYRPQSIMGGFLSADNLKYLAEKENIHVAHAVIWSQHNIDGGGADGSPSYPFYPSTEHFCKPAQGKADFIDCVNLDGWTVDFICARQSGANGHEITGYNSRRGVGPIETYKGWGLDLGHREVMHTQAIHFDKGMELNGFGWVTNIWEAQMVHEFGREFICEAMEKWVTDTKKRWPDTHFTSFGEFGNLWRKEHASNEDWNYRFIEKGSGLGDSYNNLEIKWFMNKSFRLALLRNWHKKESPTYVIDFTRYDLSAREPADPSPNKPGKDWSLMNVLNQKGLRPQDKPKQLSELATNDQQLIKKYYPELFSN
;
A
#
# COMPACT_ATOMS: atom_id res chain seq x y z
N MET A 1 -70.47 -43.14 27.29
CA MET A 1 -71.22 -43.56 28.49
C MET A 1 -70.46 -43.04 29.70
N LYS A 2 -71.15 -42.35 30.62
CA LYS A 2 -70.65 -41.79 31.89
C LYS A 2 -69.81 -42.85 32.66
N ILE A 3 -68.87 -42.49 33.54
CA ILE A 3 -69.16 -42.23 34.96
C ILE A 3 -67.87 -41.81 35.68
N THR A 4 -68.01 -40.74 36.46
CA THR A 4 -67.20 -40.19 37.55
C THR A 4 -67.29 -41.03 38.83
N PHE A 5 -66.24 -41.13 39.67
CA PHE A 5 -66.35 -41.25 41.15
C PHE A 5 -65.01 -40.74 41.77
N ILE A 6 -64.97 -39.60 42.48
CA ILE A 6 -65.25 -39.34 43.92
C ILE A 6 -64.22 -40.02 44.85
N VAL A 7 -63.18 -39.28 45.27
CA VAL A 7 -62.95 -38.63 46.60
C VAL A 7 -62.87 -39.58 47.80
N PHE A 8 -61.71 -39.54 48.48
CA PHE A 8 -61.62 -39.79 49.93
C PHE A 8 -60.95 -38.59 50.62
N ARG A 9 -61.61 -38.12 51.68
CA ARG A 9 -61.15 -37.10 52.66
C ARG A 9 -60.43 -37.78 53.82
N LEU A 10 -59.59 -37.00 54.51
CA LEU A 10 -59.19 -36.98 55.94
C LEU A 10 -57.69 -36.60 55.98
N SER A 11 -57.16 -35.72 56.82
CA SER A 11 -57.65 -35.02 58.01
C SER A 11 -56.62 -33.94 58.39
N SER A 12 -57.12 -32.86 58.96
CA SER A 12 -56.46 -31.72 59.61
C SER A 12 -55.25 -32.02 60.52
N LEU A 13 -54.19 -31.17 60.50
CA LEU A 13 -53.78 -30.30 61.64
C LEU A 13 -52.57 -29.36 61.34
N LYS A 14 -52.84 -28.05 61.35
CA LYS A 14 -52.13 -26.93 62.02
C LYS A 14 -50.63 -26.58 61.75
N TYR A 15 -50.48 -25.32 61.28
CA TYR A 15 -49.45 -24.29 61.51
C TYR A 15 -47.98 -24.53 61.09
N PHE A 16 -47.50 -23.78 60.10
CA PHE A 16 -46.62 -22.61 60.31
C PHE A 16 -46.45 -21.79 59.01
N LEU A 17 -46.43 -20.47 59.14
CA LEU A 17 -46.15 -19.48 58.10
C LEU A 17 -44.68 -19.51 57.68
N LEU A 18 -44.39 -19.48 56.37
CA LEU A 18 -43.40 -18.55 55.80
C LEU A 18 -43.59 -18.47 54.28
N GLY A 19 -43.80 -17.26 53.78
CA GLY A 19 -43.96 -16.98 52.36
C GLY A 19 -42.66 -17.17 51.60
N VAL A 20 -42.76 -17.78 50.41
CA VAL A 20 -41.76 -17.66 49.36
C VAL A 20 -42.48 -17.16 48.12
N ALA A 21 -42.24 -15.89 47.81
CA ALA A 21 -42.60 -15.31 46.54
C ALA A 21 -41.74 -15.97 45.45
N LEU A 22 -42.39 -16.60 44.46
CA LEU A 22 -41.74 -16.99 43.22
C LEU A 22 -41.33 -15.73 42.46
N VAL A 23 -40.03 -15.44 42.43
CA VAL A 23 -39.43 -14.53 41.45
C VAL A 23 -39.28 -15.32 40.15
N PHE A 24 -40.07 -14.96 39.15
CA PHE A 24 -39.82 -15.36 37.77
C PHE A 24 -38.57 -14.62 37.27
N ILE A 25 -37.44 -15.31 37.22
CA ILE A 25 -36.25 -14.81 36.52
C ILE A 25 -36.51 -14.99 35.02
N ASN A 26 -36.84 -13.89 34.36
CA ASN A 26 -36.81 -13.76 32.92
C ASN A 26 -35.33 -13.81 32.48
N LEU A 27 -34.84 -14.98 32.07
CA LEU A 27 -33.57 -15.10 31.36
C LEU A 27 -33.75 -14.58 29.93
N GLY A 28 -33.87 -13.25 29.82
CA GLY A 28 -33.60 -12.55 28.57
C GLY A 28 -32.11 -12.62 28.30
N ALA A 29 -31.70 -13.45 27.37
CA ALA A 29 -30.34 -13.45 26.83
C ALA A 29 -30.14 -12.16 26.01
N ASN A 30 -29.94 -11.03 26.71
CA ASN A 30 -29.26 -9.88 26.14
C ASN A 30 -27.77 -10.23 26.12
N ALA A 31 -27.33 -10.91 25.05
CA ALA A 31 -25.97 -10.77 24.62
C ALA A 31 -25.79 -9.30 24.19
N GLN A 32 -25.42 -8.45 25.15
CA GLN A 32 -24.72 -7.22 24.84
C GLN A 32 -23.46 -7.64 24.10
N ILE A 33 -23.52 -7.59 22.77
CA ILE A 33 -22.34 -7.44 21.94
C ILE A 33 -21.73 -6.14 22.44
N ALA A 34 -20.77 -6.25 23.34
CA ALA A 34 -19.82 -5.19 23.56
C ALA A 34 -19.08 -5.03 22.23
N SER A 35 -19.60 -4.15 21.36
CA SER A 35 -18.76 -3.53 20.36
C SER A 35 -17.75 -2.73 21.18
N SER A 36 -16.60 -3.35 21.48
CA SER A 36 -15.44 -2.60 21.90
C SER A 36 -15.09 -1.72 20.70
N ASP A 37 -15.67 -0.53 20.66
CA ASP A 37 -15.42 0.51 19.68
C ASP A 37 -14.06 1.15 20.01
N THR A 38 -13.04 0.30 20.16
CA THR A 38 -11.65 0.73 20.27
C THR A 38 -11.24 1.19 18.90
N ALA A 39 -11.14 2.51 18.72
CA ALA A 39 -10.66 3.11 17.49
C ALA A 39 -9.42 2.37 16.96
N LEU A 40 -9.45 2.02 15.67
CA LEU A 40 -8.38 1.27 14.99
C LEU A 40 -7.02 1.95 15.25
N GLN A 41 -6.02 1.15 15.61
CA GLN A 41 -4.67 1.61 15.96
C GLN A 41 -3.66 1.02 14.97
N LEU A 42 -2.56 1.74 14.69
CA LEU A 42 -1.49 1.22 13.82
C LEU A 42 -0.79 0.00 14.44
N LYS A 43 -0.30 0.15 15.67
CA LYS A 43 0.48 -0.88 16.36
C LYS A 43 -0.34 -2.13 16.62
N GLY A 44 0.27 -3.29 16.42
CA GLY A 44 -0.33 -4.60 16.63
C GLY A 44 -1.30 -5.02 15.52
N ASN A 45 -1.41 -4.27 14.41
CA ASN A 45 -2.33 -4.58 13.32
C ASN A 45 -1.62 -4.82 11.98
N ARG A 46 -2.36 -5.45 11.06
CA ARG A 46 -1.97 -5.69 9.66
C ARG A 46 -2.90 -4.94 8.74
N PHE A 47 -2.34 -4.27 7.73
CA PHE A 47 -3.09 -3.42 6.82
C PHE A 47 -2.83 -3.80 5.37
N VAL A 48 -3.90 -3.86 4.58
CA VAL A 48 -3.82 -3.81 3.12
C VAL A 48 -4.46 -2.51 2.66
N THR A 49 -3.76 -1.74 1.82
CA THR A 49 -4.32 -0.61 1.10
C THR A 49 -4.39 -0.94 -0.39
N LEU A 50 -5.61 -0.98 -0.93
CA LEU A 50 -5.86 -1.19 -2.35
C LEU A 50 -6.35 0.10 -2.99
N CYS A 51 -5.82 0.41 -4.18
CA CYS A 51 -6.40 1.42 -5.06
C CYS A 51 -6.89 0.76 -6.35
N ILE A 52 -8.10 1.12 -6.80
CA ILE A 52 -8.57 0.79 -8.15
C ILE A 52 -8.49 2.05 -9.02
N MET A 53 -7.67 2.01 -10.08
CA MET A 53 -7.49 3.14 -10.98
C MET A 53 -8.55 3.16 -12.09
N ILE A 54 -9.15 4.33 -12.32
CA ILE A 54 -10.06 4.64 -13.43
C ILE A 54 -9.41 5.69 -14.33
N ARG A 55 -9.31 5.41 -15.63
CA ARG A 55 -8.63 6.28 -16.60
C ARG A 55 -9.26 6.21 -18.00
N THR A 56 -8.89 7.12 -18.89
CA THR A 56 -9.28 7.09 -20.31
C THR A 56 -8.15 6.59 -21.22
N THR A 57 -6.90 6.80 -20.82
CA THR A 57 -5.71 6.27 -21.49
C THR A 57 -4.64 5.92 -20.45
N PRO A 58 -3.71 4.99 -20.73
CA PRO A 58 -2.60 4.75 -19.81
C PRO A 58 -1.70 5.99 -19.74
N TRP A 59 -1.21 6.27 -18.53
CA TRP A 59 -0.19 7.32 -18.30
C TRP A 59 -0.61 8.71 -18.79
N GLU A 60 -1.89 9.06 -18.63
CA GLU A 60 -2.35 10.44 -18.81
C GLU A 60 -2.10 11.27 -17.55
N VAL A 61 -0.99 11.99 -17.57
CA VAL A 61 -0.56 12.79 -16.42
C VAL A 61 -1.28 14.13 -16.34
N SER A 62 -1.91 14.54 -17.44
CA SER A 62 -2.77 15.71 -17.54
C SER A 62 -3.77 15.51 -18.69
N ARG A 63 -4.68 16.48 -18.89
CA ARG A 63 -5.71 16.44 -19.93
C ARG A 63 -5.13 16.23 -21.33
N ASP A 64 -4.12 17.03 -21.68
CA ASP A 64 -3.45 17.09 -22.97
C ASP A 64 -2.13 16.29 -23.02
N VAL A 65 -1.71 15.67 -21.90
CA VAL A 65 -0.44 14.95 -21.80
C VAL A 65 -0.71 13.46 -21.57
N LYS A 66 -0.92 12.75 -22.68
CA LYS A 66 -1.15 11.30 -22.73
C LYS A 66 0.12 10.60 -23.20
N LEU A 67 0.86 10.00 -22.27
CA LEU A 67 2.17 9.41 -22.56
C LEU A 67 2.07 8.07 -23.27
N HIS A 68 0.93 7.39 -23.17
CA HIS A 68 0.62 6.18 -23.91
C HIS A 68 -0.56 6.41 -24.86
N PRO A 69 -0.49 5.99 -26.13
CA PRO A 69 -1.50 6.35 -27.15
C PRO A 69 -2.78 5.51 -27.11
N ARG A 70 -2.89 4.53 -26.20
CA ARG A 70 -3.99 3.56 -26.18
C ARG A 70 -5.24 4.21 -25.59
N ASP A 71 -6.32 4.24 -26.37
CA ASP A 71 -7.66 4.60 -25.87
C ASP A 71 -8.26 3.42 -25.10
N GLU A 72 -8.51 3.63 -23.81
CA GLU A 72 -9.14 2.67 -22.91
C GLU A 72 -10.57 3.09 -22.54
N GLY A 73 -11.16 4.04 -23.26
CA GLY A 73 -12.51 4.53 -23.01
C GLY A 73 -13.53 3.40 -22.96
N ASP A 74 -13.52 2.50 -23.95
CA ASP A 74 -14.44 1.34 -24.01
C ASP A 74 -14.01 0.19 -23.10
N TRP A 75 -12.83 0.28 -22.48
CA TRP A 75 -12.31 -0.74 -21.56
C TRP A 75 -12.82 -0.53 -20.14
N HIS A 76 -13.41 0.64 -19.87
CA HIS A 76 -14.01 1.00 -18.60
C HIS A 76 -15.54 0.91 -18.68
N THR A 77 -16.10 -0.14 -18.10
CA THR A 77 -17.55 -0.36 -18.01
C THR A 77 -18.00 -0.37 -16.55
N LEU A 78 -19.24 0.04 -16.29
CA LEU A 78 -19.81 -0.05 -14.95
C LEU A 78 -19.78 -1.50 -14.44
N GLU A 79 -20.14 -2.44 -15.32
CA GLU A 79 -20.24 -3.85 -15.00
C GLU A 79 -18.86 -4.44 -14.63
N GLY A 80 -17.79 -4.02 -15.32
CA GLY A 80 -16.43 -4.44 -14.98
C GLY A 80 -15.93 -3.85 -13.67
N VAL A 81 -16.13 -2.55 -13.46
CA VAL A 81 -15.75 -1.85 -12.21
C VAL A 81 -16.49 -2.45 -11.00
N ARG A 82 -17.80 -2.68 -11.14
CA ARG A 82 -18.62 -3.30 -10.09
C ARG A 82 -18.16 -4.72 -9.77
N ALA A 83 -17.93 -5.55 -10.79
CA ALA A 83 -17.48 -6.92 -10.58
C ALA A 83 -16.16 -6.99 -9.82
N LEU A 84 -15.22 -6.08 -10.11
CA LEU A 84 -13.94 -6.02 -9.41
C LEU A 84 -14.11 -5.62 -7.93
N ARG A 85 -14.99 -4.64 -7.63
CA ARG A 85 -15.29 -4.24 -6.24
C ARG A 85 -16.04 -5.32 -5.46
N GLU A 86 -16.93 -6.07 -6.11
CA GLU A 86 -17.66 -7.19 -5.51
C GLU A 86 -16.73 -8.37 -5.23
N ALA A 87 -15.79 -8.68 -6.14
CA ALA A 87 -14.74 -9.67 -5.92
C ALA A 87 -13.87 -9.30 -4.71
N PHE A 88 -13.49 -8.02 -4.59
CA PHE A 88 -12.76 -7.50 -3.43
C PHE A 88 -13.55 -7.61 -2.11
N ALA A 89 -14.88 -7.49 -2.14
CA ALA A 89 -15.72 -7.56 -0.95
C ALA A 89 -15.91 -9.00 -0.42
N LYS A 90 -15.60 -10.01 -1.23
CA LYS A 90 -15.85 -11.40 -0.86
C LYS A 90 -14.92 -11.83 0.28
N ASN A 91 -15.52 -12.29 1.38
CA ASN A 91 -14.84 -12.58 2.65
C ASN A 91 -14.14 -11.36 3.29
N ASN A 92 -14.55 -10.15 2.91
CA ASN A 92 -13.95 -8.87 3.32
C ASN A 92 -15.04 -7.78 3.43
N SER A 93 -16.07 -8.05 4.23
CA SER A 93 -17.28 -7.23 4.31
C SER A 93 -17.07 -5.84 4.91
N ASP A 94 -16.02 -5.68 5.72
CA ASP A 94 -15.59 -4.42 6.35
C ASP A 94 -14.50 -3.71 5.54
N GLY A 95 -14.02 -4.32 4.46
CA GLY A 95 -12.96 -3.79 3.62
C GLY A 95 -13.41 -2.59 2.80
N ARG A 96 -12.59 -1.54 2.85
CA ARG A 96 -12.69 -0.37 1.95
C ARG A 96 -11.38 -0.17 1.19
N LEU A 97 -11.48 0.53 0.06
CA LEU A 97 -10.37 0.79 -0.84
C LEU A 97 -10.36 2.25 -1.32
N THR A 98 -9.33 2.65 -2.06
CA THR A 98 -9.25 3.96 -2.71
C THR A 98 -9.62 3.85 -4.20
N TRP A 99 -10.51 4.69 -4.69
CA TRP A 99 -10.79 4.87 -6.11
C TRP A 99 -9.93 6.02 -6.62
N GLY A 100 -9.01 5.76 -7.55
CA GLY A 100 -8.12 6.78 -8.12
C GLY A 100 -8.53 7.14 -9.54
N PHE A 101 -8.93 8.37 -9.80
CA PHE A 101 -9.31 8.82 -11.14
C PHE A 101 -8.26 9.71 -11.79
N THR A 102 -8.00 9.55 -13.08
CA THR A 102 -7.32 10.60 -13.87
C THR A 102 -8.24 11.80 -14.09
N LEU A 103 -7.67 12.96 -14.45
CA LEU A 103 -8.47 14.17 -14.73
C LEU A 103 -9.43 13.94 -15.88
N ASN A 104 -8.96 13.30 -16.95
CA ASN A 104 -9.80 12.95 -18.09
C ASN A 104 -10.96 12.04 -17.66
N ALA A 105 -10.76 11.05 -16.79
CA ALA A 105 -11.84 10.19 -16.31
C ALA A 105 -12.83 10.90 -15.37
N LEU A 106 -12.38 11.89 -14.59
CA LEU A 106 -13.27 12.75 -13.79
C LEU A 106 -14.18 13.58 -14.70
N GLU A 107 -13.66 14.07 -15.82
CA GLU A 107 -14.35 15.02 -16.69
C GLU A 107 -15.10 14.37 -17.87
N ASP A 108 -14.82 13.10 -18.17
CA ASP A 108 -15.37 12.43 -19.35
C ASP A 108 -16.91 12.38 -19.31
N GLN A 109 -17.54 12.81 -20.40
CA GLN A 109 -18.99 12.93 -20.51
C GLN A 109 -19.68 11.73 -21.14
N ARG A 110 -18.92 10.72 -21.59
CA ARG A 110 -19.47 9.46 -22.08
C ARG A 110 -20.21 8.74 -20.95
N GLU A 111 -21.25 8.01 -21.33
CA GLU A 111 -22.20 7.40 -20.39
C GLU A 111 -21.54 6.40 -19.44
N ASN A 112 -20.55 5.64 -19.91
CA ASN A 112 -19.82 4.69 -19.09
C ASN A 112 -19.08 5.38 -17.92
N PHE A 113 -18.38 6.48 -18.17
CA PHE A 113 -17.66 7.21 -17.11
C PHE A 113 -18.61 7.91 -16.13
N LYS A 114 -19.73 8.46 -16.60
CA LYS A 114 -20.79 8.99 -15.73
C LYS A 114 -21.30 7.92 -14.76
N ARG A 115 -21.70 6.75 -15.31
CA ARG A 115 -22.19 5.62 -14.51
C ARG A 115 -21.13 5.07 -13.55
N ILE A 116 -19.86 5.05 -13.93
CA ILE A 116 -18.76 4.65 -13.04
C ILE A 116 -18.61 5.64 -11.88
N ARG A 117 -18.64 6.95 -12.14
CA ARG A 117 -18.56 7.98 -11.09
C ARG A 117 -19.74 7.87 -10.12
N ASP A 118 -20.97 7.71 -10.63
CA ASP A 118 -22.16 7.51 -9.79
C ASP A 118 -22.00 6.27 -8.88
N TYR A 119 -21.56 5.14 -9.44
CA TYR A 119 -21.31 3.92 -8.68
C TYR A 119 -20.21 4.06 -7.63
N VAL A 120 -19.13 4.78 -7.93
CA VAL A 120 -18.06 5.03 -6.96
C VAL A 120 -18.54 5.93 -5.83
N VAL A 121 -19.38 6.93 -6.11
CA VAL A 121 -20.04 7.73 -5.06
C VAL A 121 -20.94 6.85 -4.18
N ASP A 122 -21.67 5.90 -4.76
CA ASP A 122 -22.44 4.94 -3.99
C ASP A 122 -21.54 4.03 -3.13
N CYS A 123 -20.37 3.64 -3.63
CA CYS A 123 -19.39 2.87 -2.86
C CYS A 123 -18.79 3.69 -1.70
N GLN A 124 -18.50 4.97 -1.91
CA GLN A 124 -18.07 5.89 -0.85
C GLN A 124 -19.12 5.94 0.27
N LYS A 125 -20.39 6.12 -0.08
CA LYS A 125 -21.50 6.19 0.90
C LYS A 125 -21.74 4.86 1.61
N LYS A 126 -21.63 3.75 0.89
CA LYS A 126 -21.98 2.41 1.39
C LYS A 126 -20.85 1.75 2.20
N TYR A 127 -19.63 1.86 1.72
CA TYR A 127 -18.47 1.15 2.26
C TYR A 127 -17.44 2.05 2.94
N GLY A 128 -17.54 3.37 2.73
CA GLY A 128 -16.48 4.30 3.16
C GLY A 128 -15.24 4.24 2.27
N ASP A 129 -15.37 3.74 1.03
CA ASP A 129 -14.28 3.80 0.06
C ASP A 129 -13.82 5.25 -0.15
N GLU A 130 -12.51 5.46 -0.27
CA GLU A 130 -11.95 6.77 -0.59
C GLU A 130 -12.09 7.05 -2.09
N VAL A 131 -12.28 8.31 -2.49
CA VAL A 131 -12.36 8.74 -3.88
C VAL A 131 -11.35 9.86 -4.08
N SER A 132 -10.30 9.62 -4.85
CA SER A 132 -9.15 10.51 -4.96
C SER A 132 -8.65 10.67 -6.40
N TYR A 133 -7.68 11.56 -6.58
CA TYR A 133 -7.02 11.86 -7.85
C TYR A 133 -5.81 10.94 -8.07
N PHE A 134 -5.71 10.41 -9.29
CA PHE A 134 -4.61 9.60 -9.80
C PHE A 134 -4.09 10.20 -11.13
N PRO A 135 -3.06 11.05 -11.09
CA PRO A 135 -2.48 11.73 -12.26
C PRO A 135 -1.57 10.84 -13.14
N GLY A 136 -2.03 9.65 -13.53
CA GLY A 136 -1.32 8.86 -14.55
C GLY A 136 0.12 8.44 -14.18
N TYR A 137 0.39 8.18 -12.90
CA TYR A 137 1.65 7.74 -12.28
C TYR A 137 2.85 8.68 -12.38
N PHE A 138 3.03 9.43 -13.48
CA PHE A 138 4.29 10.11 -13.79
C PHE A 138 4.20 11.65 -13.86
N PRO A 139 3.34 12.37 -13.10
CA PRO A 139 3.12 13.79 -13.34
C PRO A 139 4.38 14.64 -13.12
N ALA A 140 5.13 14.42 -12.04
CA ALA A 140 6.34 15.19 -11.78
C ALA A 140 7.46 14.95 -12.81
N MET A 141 7.41 13.86 -13.60
CA MET A 141 8.39 13.66 -14.67
C MET A 141 8.16 14.58 -15.87
N TYR A 142 6.91 14.98 -16.12
CA TYR A 142 6.51 15.64 -17.37
C TYR A 142 5.87 17.01 -17.17
N LEU A 143 5.44 17.35 -15.95
CA LEU A 143 4.76 18.60 -15.67
C LEU A 143 5.59 19.44 -14.69
N PRO A 144 5.64 20.78 -14.86
CA PRO A 144 6.19 21.67 -13.85
C PRO A 144 5.46 21.52 -12.52
N ARG A 145 6.17 21.71 -11.40
CA ARG A 145 5.60 21.55 -10.04
C ARG A 145 4.32 22.36 -9.83
N GLU A 146 4.31 23.62 -10.28
CA GLU A 146 3.15 24.51 -10.18
C GLU A 146 1.93 23.96 -10.95
N ARG A 147 2.15 23.36 -12.13
CA ARG A 147 1.08 22.76 -12.92
C ARG A 147 0.49 21.55 -12.22
N VAL A 148 1.34 20.68 -11.65
CA VAL A 148 0.88 19.54 -10.85
C VAL A 148 0.04 20.01 -9.66
N ASN A 149 0.49 21.03 -8.93
CA ASN A 149 -0.24 21.60 -7.79
C ASN A 149 -1.63 22.10 -8.19
N ARG A 150 -1.70 22.90 -9.27
CA ARG A 150 -2.97 23.43 -9.76
C ARG A 150 -3.93 22.32 -10.19
N GLU A 151 -3.44 21.32 -10.92
CA GLU A 151 -4.27 20.22 -11.41
C GLU A 151 -4.73 19.29 -10.28
N ILE A 152 -3.96 19.16 -9.20
CA ILE A 152 -4.40 18.53 -7.95
C ILE A 152 -5.61 19.29 -7.38
N SER A 153 -5.54 20.62 -7.22
CA SER A 153 -6.65 21.42 -6.69
C SER A 153 -7.91 21.35 -7.54
N GLU A 154 -7.75 21.37 -8.86
CA GLU A 154 -8.85 21.19 -9.82
C GLU A 154 -9.52 19.83 -9.64
N ALA A 155 -8.73 18.74 -9.61
CA ALA A 155 -9.26 17.40 -9.41
C ALA A 155 -9.96 17.25 -8.05
N LEU A 156 -9.40 17.81 -6.98
CA LEU A 156 -10.02 17.82 -5.64
C LEU A 156 -11.36 18.54 -5.63
N THR A 157 -11.48 19.65 -6.36
CA THR A 157 -12.75 20.37 -6.52
C THR A 157 -13.79 19.53 -7.26
N LEU A 158 -13.40 18.88 -8.36
CA LEU A 158 -14.27 17.97 -9.12
C LEU A 158 -14.75 16.80 -8.25
N ILE A 159 -13.84 16.17 -7.50
CA ILE A 159 -14.16 15.06 -6.60
C ILE A 159 -15.08 15.51 -5.47
N SER A 160 -14.81 16.67 -4.84
CA SER A 160 -15.64 17.20 -3.76
C SER A 160 -17.08 17.47 -4.23
N ASN A 161 -17.22 18.05 -5.44
CA ASN A 161 -18.53 18.28 -6.06
C ASN A 161 -19.22 16.97 -6.45
N MET A 162 -18.47 15.99 -6.96
CA MET A 162 -18.99 14.68 -7.37
C MET A 162 -19.53 13.86 -6.20
N VAL A 163 -18.79 13.78 -5.09
CA VAL A 163 -19.20 13.03 -3.90
C VAL A 163 -20.23 13.83 -3.07
N GLY A 164 -20.07 15.15 -3.02
CA GLY A 164 -20.96 16.07 -2.31
C GLY A 164 -20.70 16.15 -0.80
N ASN A 165 -21.55 16.91 -0.10
CA ASN A 165 -21.54 17.05 1.36
C ASN A 165 -20.18 17.46 1.97
N GLY A 166 -19.39 18.25 1.24
CA GLY A 166 -18.09 18.72 1.70
C GLY A 166 -17.00 17.65 1.74
N TYR A 167 -17.20 16.52 1.05
CA TYR A 167 -16.22 15.45 0.98
C TYR A 167 -14.85 15.95 0.50
N ARG A 168 -13.79 15.46 1.13
CA ARG A 168 -12.40 15.59 0.67
C ARG A 168 -11.70 14.24 0.89
N PRO A 169 -10.89 13.77 -0.07
CA PRO A 169 -10.06 12.59 0.16
C PRO A 169 -9.02 12.86 1.24
N GLN A 170 -8.52 11.78 1.83
CA GLN A 170 -7.47 11.82 2.85
C GLN A 170 -6.07 11.67 2.23
N SER A 171 -5.99 11.15 1.00
CA SER A 171 -4.74 10.95 0.25
C SER A 171 -4.84 11.37 -1.22
N ILE A 172 -3.70 11.51 -1.89
CA ILE A 172 -3.57 11.56 -3.37
C ILE A 172 -2.82 10.33 -3.88
N MET A 173 -3.26 9.75 -5.01
CA MET A 173 -2.62 8.60 -5.66
C MET A 173 -1.61 9.06 -6.73
N GLY A 174 -0.54 9.72 -6.31
CA GLY A 174 0.32 10.53 -7.19
C GLY A 174 1.36 9.76 -8.02
N GLY A 175 1.94 8.68 -7.49
CA GLY A 175 3.09 8.03 -8.10
C GLY A 175 4.35 8.89 -7.99
N PHE A 176 4.70 9.62 -9.05
CA PHE A 176 5.79 10.60 -9.04
C PHE A 176 5.26 11.99 -8.68
N LEU A 177 5.35 12.34 -7.39
CA LEU A 177 5.18 13.71 -6.90
C LEU A 177 6.52 14.24 -6.39
N SER A 178 6.76 15.53 -6.57
CA SER A 178 7.93 16.20 -5.99
C SER A 178 7.70 16.57 -4.53
N ALA A 179 8.78 16.89 -3.81
CA ALA A 179 8.70 17.46 -2.45
C ALA A 179 7.80 18.72 -2.39
N ASP A 180 7.84 19.57 -3.44
CA ASP A 180 6.98 20.75 -3.52
C ASP A 180 5.49 20.38 -3.60
N ASN A 181 5.16 19.33 -4.36
CA ASN A 181 3.77 18.88 -4.47
C ASN A 181 3.25 18.32 -3.14
N LEU A 182 4.09 17.57 -2.41
CA LEU A 182 3.75 17.04 -1.09
C LEU A 182 3.58 18.16 -0.06
N LYS A 183 4.44 19.18 -0.12
CA LYS A 183 4.29 20.40 0.70
C LYS A 183 3.01 21.15 0.36
N TYR A 184 2.69 21.30 -0.92
CA TYR A 184 1.46 21.93 -1.38
C TYR A 184 0.22 21.22 -0.84
N LEU A 185 0.19 19.88 -0.91
CA LEU A 185 -0.91 19.08 -0.35
C LEU A 185 -1.13 19.38 1.14
N ALA A 186 -0.05 19.34 1.93
CA ALA A 186 -0.13 19.57 3.38
C ALA A 186 -0.55 21.02 3.72
N GLU A 187 0.04 22.02 3.07
CA GLU A 187 -0.12 23.42 3.47
C GLU A 187 -1.30 24.14 2.80
N LYS A 188 -1.69 23.72 1.60
CA LYS A 188 -2.73 24.39 0.80
C LYS A 188 -4.01 23.59 0.70
N GLU A 189 -3.91 22.27 0.60
CA GLU A 189 -5.07 21.38 0.47
C GLU A 189 -5.47 20.71 1.80
N ASN A 190 -4.66 20.84 2.86
CA ASN A 190 -4.86 20.17 4.14
C ASN A 190 -5.03 18.64 3.96
N ILE A 191 -4.23 18.07 3.06
CA ILE A 191 -4.13 16.63 2.78
C ILE A 191 -2.74 16.17 3.18
N HIS A 192 -2.68 15.22 4.11
CA HIS A 192 -1.44 14.82 4.79
C HIS A 192 -0.98 13.41 4.44
N VAL A 193 -1.48 12.84 3.34
CA VAL A 193 -1.07 11.52 2.86
C VAL A 193 -0.98 11.56 1.34
N ALA A 194 0.03 10.92 0.77
CA ALA A 194 0.09 10.68 -0.67
C ALA A 194 0.78 9.35 -0.94
N HIS A 195 0.27 8.60 -1.91
CA HIS A 195 1.11 7.67 -2.63
C HIS A 195 2.03 8.49 -3.55
N ALA A 196 3.28 8.67 -3.11
CA ALA A 196 4.32 9.33 -3.90
C ALA A 196 5.65 8.57 -3.86
N VAL A 197 5.62 7.29 -3.49
CA VAL A 197 6.73 6.36 -3.66
C VAL A 197 6.28 5.26 -4.61
N ILE A 198 7.05 5.03 -5.67
CA ILE A 198 7.01 3.77 -6.42
C ILE A 198 8.30 3.03 -6.07
N TRP A 199 8.27 2.29 -4.96
CA TRP A 199 9.51 1.91 -4.28
C TRP A 199 10.37 1.04 -5.19
N SER A 200 11.66 1.35 -5.24
CA SER A 200 12.68 0.72 -6.09
C SER A 200 12.49 0.84 -7.61
N GLN A 201 11.57 1.67 -8.10
CA GLN A 201 11.40 1.85 -9.54
C GLN A 201 12.71 2.26 -10.23
N HIS A 202 13.13 1.51 -11.25
CA HIS A 202 14.26 1.89 -12.12
C HIS A 202 14.24 1.15 -13.47
N ASN A 203 14.14 1.88 -14.58
CA ASN A 203 14.00 1.38 -15.97
C ASN A 203 12.80 0.44 -16.21
N ILE A 204 11.72 0.66 -15.46
CA ILE A 204 10.37 0.22 -15.86
C ILE A 204 9.63 1.50 -16.26
N ASP A 205 8.84 1.43 -17.33
CA ASP A 205 8.09 2.58 -17.90
C ASP A 205 8.95 3.84 -18.15
N GLY A 206 10.27 3.63 -18.29
CA GLY A 206 11.25 4.65 -18.65
C GLY A 206 11.65 5.64 -17.56
N GLY A 207 11.43 5.37 -16.27
CA GLY A 207 11.83 6.26 -15.18
C GLY A 207 12.50 5.60 -13.96
N GLY A 208 12.85 6.42 -12.97
CA GLY A 208 13.54 6.00 -11.75
C GLY A 208 13.12 6.80 -10.51
N ALA A 209 12.82 6.10 -9.41
CA ALA A 209 12.50 6.67 -8.09
C ALA A 209 13.08 5.78 -6.96
N ASP A 210 14.15 5.03 -7.23
CA ASP A 210 14.80 4.25 -6.20
C ASP A 210 15.55 5.17 -5.23
N GLY A 211 15.70 4.74 -3.97
CA GLY A 211 16.45 5.48 -2.96
C GLY A 211 15.69 5.74 -1.68
N SER A 212 14.34 5.68 -1.67
CA SER A 212 13.53 5.95 -0.48
C SER A 212 13.41 4.74 0.47
N PRO A 213 12.90 4.96 1.70
CA PRO A 213 12.24 3.89 2.46
C PRO A 213 11.02 3.32 1.71
N SER A 214 10.69 2.05 1.94
CA SER A 214 9.49 1.38 1.40
C SER A 214 8.27 1.51 2.30
N TYR A 215 8.47 1.62 3.61
CA TYR A 215 7.44 1.94 4.58
C TYR A 215 7.28 3.45 4.75
N PRO A 216 6.16 3.92 5.36
CA PRO A 216 5.80 5.33 5.36
C PRO A 216 6.83 6.23 6.03
N PHE A 217 6.96 7.47 5.56
CA PHE A 217 7.83 8.48 6.16
C PHE A 217 7.34 9.90 5.82
N TYR A 218 7.83 10.90 6.54
CA TYR A 218 7.66 12.30 6.15
C TYR A 218 8.82 12.74 5.23
N PRO A 219 8.55 13.22 4.01
CA PRO A 219 9.58 13.60 3.06
C PRO A 219 10.23 14.94 3.42
N SER A 220 11.45 15.11 2.91
CA SER A 220 12.24 16.34 3.02
C SER A 220 11.84 17.32 1.93
N THR A 221 11.88 18.63 2.23
CA THR A 221 11.76 19.69 1.20
C THR A 221 12.85 19.64 0.13
N GLU A 222 13.94 18.91 0.37
CA GLU A 222 15.02 18.72 -0.62
C GLU A 222 14.65 17.70 -1.70
N HIS A 223 13.94 16.61 -1.33
CA HIS A 223 13.64 15.49 -2.22
C HIS A 223 12.57 14.55 -1.65
N PHE A 224 11.58 14.17 -2.45
CA PHE A 224 10.48 13.30 -1.99
C PHE A 224 10.90 11.90 -1.50
N CYS A 225 12.02 11.34 -2.00
CA CYS A 225 12.60 10.08 -1.54
C CYS A 225 13.39 10.20 -0.22
N LYS A 226 13.74 11.40 0.21
CA LYS A 226 14.54 11.64 1.42
C LYS A 226 13.61 11.84 2.62
N PRO A 227 13.78 11.10 3.72
CA PRO A 227 13.17 11.46 4.99
C PRO A 227 13.61 12.85 5.45
N ALA A 228 12.68 13.70 5.87
CA ALA A 228 13.01 14.97 6.52
C ALA A 228 13.96 14.73 7.71
N GLN A 229 15.02 15.52 7.78
CA GLN A 229 16.05 15.39 8.82
C GLN A 229 15.69 16.17 10.09
N GLY A 230 14.85 17.20 9.99
CA GLY A 230 14.35 17.94 11.15
C GLY A 230 13.30 18.96 10.74
N LYS A 231 13.02 19.92 11.63
CA LYS A 231 11.97 20.94 11.41
C LYS A 231 12.20 21.83 10.19
N ALA A 232 13.45 22.04 9.78
CA ALA A 232 13.81 22.95 8.69
C ALA A 232 13.40 22.42 7.30
N ASP A 233 13.34 21.10 7.15
CA ASP A 233 13.01 20.43 5.90
C ASP A 233 11.77 19.52 6.00
N PHE A 234 11.02 19.61 7.09
CA PHE A 234 9.85 18.77 7.35
C PHE A 234 8.67 19.11 6.44
N ILE A 235 8.07 18.08 5.82
CA ILE A 235 6.79 18.16 5.16
C ILE A 235 5.82 17.23 5.89
N ASP A 236 4.71 17.80 6.36
CA ASP A 236 3.65 17.06 7.04
C ASP A 236 2.71 16.34 6.05
N CYS A 237 3.29 15.46 5.24
CA CYS A 237 2.57 14.61 4.30
C CYS A 237 3.22 13.23 4.30
N VAL A 238 2.49 12.20 4.74
CA VAL A 238 2.99 10.83 4.77
C VAL A 238 3.16 10.33 3.35
N ASN A 239 4.39 9.97 2.99
CA ASN A 239 4.70 9.44 1.68
C ASN A 239 4.59 7.90 1.68
N LEU A 240 3.71 7.35 0.83
CA LEU A 240 3.36 5.94 0.76
C LEU A 240 3.81 5.29 -0.56
N ASP A 241 4.29 4.05 -0.46
CA ASP A 241 4.48 3.15 -1.60
C ASP A 241 3.14 2.72 -2.23
N GLY A 242 3.16 2.33 -3.51
CA GLY A 242 1.99 1.91 -4.29
C GLY A 242 1.85 0.40 -4.49
N TRP A 243 2.97 -0.33 -4.59
CA TRP A 243 2.95 -1.79 -4.73
C TRP A 243 4.06 -2.42 -3.92
N THR A 244 3.68 -3.26 -2.96
CA THR A 244 4.63 -4.06 -2.22
C THR A 244 5.33 -5.04 -3.15
N VAL A 245 6.65 -4.93 -3.25
CA VAL A 245 7.49 -5.80 -4.07
C VAL A 245 8.13 -6.90 -3.23
N ASP A 246 8.46 -8.02 -3.86
CA ASP A 246 9.45 -8.97 -3.34
C ASP A 246 10.82 -8.28 -3.37
N PHE A 247 11.51 -8.21 -2.23
CA PHE A 247 12.74 -7.44 -2.13
C PHE A 247 13.90 -8.08 -2.89
N ILE A 248 13.87 -9.40 -3.13
CA ILE A 248 14.87 -10.11 -3.94
C ILE A 248 14.67 -9.80 -5.42
N CYS A 249 13.44 -9.80 -5.91
CA CYS A 249 13.08 -9.44 -7.29
C CYS A 249 13.44 -7.97 -7.57
N ALA A 250 13.07 -7.09 -6.64
CA ALA A 250 13.21 -5.64 -6.73
C ALA A 250 14.65 -5.11 -6.77
N ARG A 251 15.67 -5.94 -6.50
CA ARG A 251 17.08 -5.53 -6.68
C ARG A 251 17.41 -5.19 -8.13
N GLN A 252 16.71 -5.79 -9.08
CA GLN A 252 17.02 -5.65 -10.50
C GLN A 252 16.53 -4.31 -11.05
N SER A 253 17.07 -3.92 -12.21
CA SER A 253 16.53 -2.83 -13.02
C SER A 253 15.86 -3.40 -14.27
N GLY A 254 14.67 -2.89 -14.58
CA GLY A 254 13.88 -3.37 -15.71
C GLY A 254 13.33 -4.79 -15.52
N ALA A 255 12.95 -5.39 -16.64
CA ALA A 255 12.41 -6.74 -16.74
C ALA A 255 12.75 -7.33 -18.11
N ASN A 256 12.73 -8.66 -18.23
CA ASN A 256 12.78 -9.36 -19.52
C ASN A 256 11.45 -10.05 -19.87
N GLY A 257 10.39 -9.83 -19.08
CA GLY A 257 9.06 -10.37 -19.32
C GLY A 257 8.23 -10.46 -18.03
N HIS A 258 7.01 -11.01 -18.15
CA HIS A 258 6.14 -11.30 -16.99
C HIS A 258 6.13 -12.79 -16.64
N GLU A 259 6.66 -13.65 -17.52
CA GLU A 259 6.70 -15.10 -17.34
C GLU A 259 7.59 -15.53 -16.18
N ILE A 260 7.37 -16.73 -15.66
CA ILE A 260 8.12 -17.29 -14.51
C ILE A 260 9.57 -17.62 -14.85
N THR A 261 9.88 -17.80 -16.14
CA THR A 261 11.25 -18.04 -16.63
C THR A 261 12.11 -16.78 -16.69
N GLY A 262 11.47 -15.61 -16.59
CA GLY A 262 12.11 -14.30 -16.63
C GLY A 262 12.36 -13.69 -15.26
N TYR A 263 12.86 -12.46 -15.28
CA TYR A 263 12.95 -11.59 -14.12
C TYR A 263 12.15 -10.32 -14.34
N ASN A 264 11.61 -9.76 -13.26
CA ASN A 264 10.90 -8.49 -13.30
C ASN A 264 11.07 -7.73 -11.99
N SER A 265 11.67 -6.54 -12.04
CA SER A 265 11.93 -5.73 -10.85
C SER A 265 10.67 -5.18 -10.16
N ARG A 266 9.48 -5.38 -10.73
CA ARG A 266 8.18 -4.99 -10.13
C ARG A 266 7.42 -6.12 -9.50
N ARG A 267 7.97 -7.34 -9.52
CA ARG A 267 7.30 -8.50 -8.95
C ARG A 267 7.11 -8.37 -7.44
N GLY A 268 5.93 -8.78 -6.98
CA GLY A 268 5.50 -8.75 -5.59
C GLY A 268 4.01 -9.01 -5.51
N VAL A 269 3.23 -8.11 -4.89
CA VAL A 269 1.77 -8.26 -4.79
C VAL A 269 1.00 -7.77 -6.02
N GLY A 270 1.66 -7.07 -6.94
CA GLY A 270 1.07 -6.56 -8.18
C GLY A 270 0.57 -7.71 -9.08
N PRO A 271 -0.64 -7.60 -9.66
CA PRO A 271 -1.26 -8.73 -10.37
C PRO A 271 -0.64 -9.02 -11.74
N ILE A 272 0.02 -8.03 -12.35
CA ILE A 272 0.57 -8.15 -13.70
C ILE A 272 1.74 -9.14 -13.75
N GLU A 273 2.67 -9.03 -12.79
CA GLU A 273 3.89 -9.85 -12.71
C GLU A 273 3.67 -11.19 -11.99
N THR A 274 2.49 -11.38 -11.39
CA THR A 274 2.12 -12.59 -10.64
C THR A 274 0.93 -13.30 -11.26
N TYR A 275 -0.30 -12.98 -10.86
CA TYR A 275 -1.51 -13.66 -11.34
C TYR A 275 -1.56 -13.74 -12.87
N LYS A 276 -1.41 -12.60 -13.56
CA LYS A 276 -1.43 -12.55 -15.03
C LYS A 276 -0.19 -13.21 -15.63
N GLY A 277 1.01 -12.91 -15.11
CA GLY A 277 2.26 -13.42 -15.66
C GLY A 277 2.47 -14.93 -15.49
N TRP A 278 2.03 -15.49 -14.37
CA TRP A 278 2.35 -16.87 -13.92
C TRP A 278 1.10 -17.75 -13.78
N GLY A 279 -0.09 -17.21 -14.03
CA GLY A 279 -1.36 -17.87 -13.74
C GLY A 279 -1.75 -17.79 -12.27
N LEU A 280 -3.01 -18.14 -11.97
CA LEU A 280 -3.59 -17.98 -10.63
C LEU A 280 -2.81 -18.72 -9.53
N ASP A 281 -2.38 -19.96 -9.79
CA ASP A 281 -1.76 -20.79 -8.76
C ASP A 281 -0.37 -20.30 -8.35
N LEU A 282 0.53 -20.13 -9.32
CA LEU A 282 1.91 -19.73 -9.05
C LEU A 282 1.99 -18.24 -8.69
N GLY A 283 1.23 -17.40 -9.39
CA GLY A 283 1.12 -15.98 -9.06
C GLY A 283 0.62 -15.77 -7.63
N HIS A 284 -0.41 -16.51 -7.21
CA HIS A 284 -0.93 -16.40 -5.85
C HIS A 284 0.10 -16.79 -4.77
N ARG A 285 0.91 -17.83 -5.01
CA ARG A 285 1.96 -18.22 -4.06
C ARG A 285 3.00 -17.12 -3.88
N GLU A 286 3.36 -16.44 -4.95
CA GLU A 286 4.27 -15.29 -4.91
C GLU A 286 3.66 -14.12 -4.15
N VAL A 287 2.42 -13.74 -4.47
CA VAL A 287 1.71 -12.68 -3.72
C VAL A 287 1.64 -12.99 -2.22
N MET A 288 1.36 -14.24 -1.86
CA MET A 288 1.28 -14.67 -0.47
C MET A 288 2.64 -14.75 0.24
N HIS A 289 3.69 -15.07 -0.51
CA HIS A 289 5.07 -14.97 -0.04
C HIS A 289 5.44 -13.52 0.26
N THR A 290 5.24 -12.61 -0.72
CA THR A 290 5.54 -11.20 -0.56
C THR A 290 4.79 -10.59 0.63
N GLN A 291 3.49 -10.88 0.79
CA GLN A 291 2.73 -10.44 1.96
C GLN A 291 3.28 -10.96 3.29
N ALA A 292 3.80 -12.19 3.33
CA ALA A 292 4.35 -12.78 4.54
C ALA A 292 5.58 -12.04 5.05
N ILE A 293 6.34 -11.39 4.17
CA ILE A 293 7.45 -10.50 4.56
C ILE A 293 6.95 -9.43 5.55
N HIS A 294 5.75 -8.90 5.32
CA HIS A 294 5.15 -7.81 6.09
C HIS A 294 4.30 -8.29 7.24
N PHE A 295 3.50 -9.33 7.03
CA PHE A 295 2.48 -9.78 8.00
C PHE A 295 2.99 -10.83 8.98
N ASP A 296 4.09 -11.52 8.66
CA ASP A 296 4.80 -12.39 9.60
C ASP A 296 5.96 -11.60 10.22
N LYS A 297 7.18 -11.72 9.66
CA LYS A 297 8.38 -11.20 10.31
C LYS A 297 8.44 -9.67 10.35
N GLY A 298 7.92 -8.99 9.33
CA GLY A 298 7.86 -7.53 9.29
C GLY A 298 7.03 -6.95 10.43
N MET A 299 5.90 -7.57 10.76
CA MET A 299 5.06 -7.14 11.88
C MET A 299 5.80 -7.31 13.22
N GLU A 300 6.49 -8.43 13.43
CA GLU A 300 7.31 -8.62 14.64
C GLU A 300 8.42 -7.57 14.76
N LEU A 301 9.06 -7.20 13.64
CA LEU A 301 10.20 -6.29 13.62
C LEU A 301 9.81 -4.82 13.74
N ASN A 302 8.63 -4.45 13.25
CA ASN A 302 8.19 -3.06 13.04
C ASN A 302 6.96 -2.67 13.87
N GLY A 303 6.31 -3.63 14.54
CA GLY A 303 5.11 -3.41 15.35
C GLY A 303 3.81 -3.30 14.56
N PHE A 304 3.86 -3.25 13.23
CA PHE A 304 2.71 -3.33 12.33
C PHE A 304 3.12 -3.93 10.99
N GLY A 305 2.17 -4.52 10.28
CA GLY A 305 2.36 -5.01 8.91
C GLY A 305 1.56 -4.14 7.94
N TRP A 306 2.15 -3.76 6.80
CA TRP A 306 1.45 -3.02 5.77
C TRP A 306 1.84 -3.54 4.39
N VAL A 307 0.81 -3.78 3.57
CA VAL A 307 0.91 -4.18 2.17
C VAL A 307 0.10 -3.19 1.36
N THR A 308 0.64 -2.75 0.23
CA THR A 308 0.04 -1.75 -0.65
C THR A 308 -0.08 -2.33 -2.06
N ASN A 309 -1.18 -2.03 -2.74
CA ASN A 309 -1.43 -2.55 -4.09
C ASN A 309 -2.30 -1.58 -4.90
N ILE A 310 -2.10 -1.57 -6.22
CA ILE A 310 -2.95 -0.83 -7.16
C ILE A 310 -3.35 -1.79 -8.29
N TRP A 311 -4.63 -1.81 -8.60
CA TRP A 311 -5.20 -2.60 -9.69
C TRP A 311 -5.93 -1.65 -10.65
N GLU A 312 -5.56 -1.63 -11.91
CA GLU A 312 -6.23 -0.82 -12.93
C GLU A 312 -7.54 -1.48 -13.35
N ALA A 313 -8.66 -0.74 -13.34
CA ALA A 313 -9.97 -1.31 -13.67
C ALA A 313 -10.03 -1.88 -15.10
N GLN A 314 -9.29 -1.27 -16.03
CA GLN A 314 -9.13 -1.75 -17.40
C GLN A 314 -8.64 -3.20 -17.51
N MET A 315 -7.99 -3.76 -16.48
CA MET A 315 -7.50 -5.14 -16.52
C MET A 315 -8.64 -6.14 -16.74
N VAL A 316 -9.85 -5.81 -16.26
CA VAL A 316 -11.07 -6.59 -16.49
C VAL A 316 -11.36 -6.76 -17.98
N HIS A 317 -11.09 -5.74 -18.79
CA HIS A 317 -11.19 -5.81 -20.24
C HIS A 317 -9.98 -6.54 -20.85
N GLU A 318 -8.76 -6.13 -20.47
CA GLU A 318 -7.53 -6.58 -21.12
C GLU A 318 -7.23 -8.07 -20.91
N PHE A 319 -7.50 -8.60 -19.70
CA PHE A 319 -7.16 -9.97 -19.32
C PHE A 319 -8.38 -10.85 -19.07
N GLY A 320 -9.59 -10.29 -19.22
CA GLY A 320 -10.85 -10.98 -19.01
C GLY A 320 -11.38 -10.86 -17.58
N ARG A 321 -12.67 -10.54 -17.48
CA ARG A 321 -13.36 -10.25 -16.22
C ARG A 321 -13.31 -11.41 -15.23
N GLU A 322 -13.61 -12.62 -15.69
CA GLU A 322 -13.66 -13.80 -14.84
C GLU A 322 -12.31 -14.04 -14.16
N PHE A 323 -11.24 -14.08 -14.95
CA PHE A 323 -9.87 -14.27 -14.48
C PHE A 323 -9.44 -13.20 -13.47
N ILE A 324 -9.66 -11.92 -13.77
CA ILE A 324 -9.24 -10.83 -12.88
C ILE A 324 -10.06 -10.79 -11.59
N CYS A 325 -11.37 -11.07 -11.66
CA CYS A 325 -12.20 -11.17 -10.46
C CYS A 325 -11.83 -12.39 -9.61
N GLU A 326 -11.51 -13.53 -10.22
CA GLU A 326 -11.03 -14.72 -9.50
C GLU A 326 -9.69 -14.44 -8.80
N ALA A 327 -8.76 -13.76 -9.47
CA ALA A 327 -7.49 -13.34 -8.87
C ALA A 327 -7.69 -12.43 -7.65
N MET A 328 -8.57 -11.42 -7.77
CA MET A 328 -8.93 -10.50 -6.68
C MET A 328 -9.56 -11.24 -5.50
N GLU A 329 -10.55 -12.09 -5.77
CA GLU A 329 -11.23 -12.89 -4.74
C GLU A 329 -10.22 -13.80 -4.02
N LYS A 330 -9.38 -14.49 -4.79
CA LYS A 330 -8.37 -15.41 -4.25
C LYS A 330 -7.37 -14.68 -3.37
N TRP A 331 -6.87 -13.52 -3.83
CA TRP A 331 -5.97 -12.67 -3.08
C TRP A 331 -6.55 -12.28 -1.72
N VAL A 332 -7.75 -11.71 -1.72
CA VAL A 332 -8.40 -11.19 -0.51
C VAL A 332 -8.77 -12.34 0.45
N THR A 333 -9.39 -13.40 -0.09
CA THR A 333 -9.85 -14.54 0.71
C THR A 333 -8.69 -15.24 1.40
N ASP A 334 -7.62 -15.56 0.68
CA ASP A 334 -6.50 -16.30 1.28
C ASP A 334 -5.65 -15.39 2.19
N THR A 335 -5.64 -14.07 1.96
CA THR A 335 -5.11 -13.08 2.92
C THR A 335 -5.86 -13.15 4.25
N LYS A 336 -7.20 -13.04 4.23
CA LYS A 336 -8.02 -13.12 5.45
C LYS A 336 -8.01 -14.52 6.06
N LYS A 337 -7.75 -15.58 5.27
CA LYS A 337 -7.59 -16.94 5.80
C LYS A 337 -6.31 -17.10 6.60
N ARG A 338 -5.18 -16.58 6.08
CA ARG A 338 -3.88 -16.69 6.75
C ARG A 338 -3.70 -15.68 7.88
N TRP A 339 -4.20 -14.45 7.70
CA TRP A 339 -4.14 -13.36 8.66
C TRP A 339 -5.54 -12.73 8.85
N PRO A 340 -6.41 -13.36 9.66
CA PRO A 340 -7.83 -12.99 9.76
C PRO A 340 -8.10 -11.59 10.32
N ASP A 341 -7.16 -11.06 11.10
CA ASP A 341 -7.17 -9.72 11.69
C ASP A 341 -6.69 -8.63 10.74
N THR A 342 -6.37 -8.94 9.48
CA THR A 342 -5.96 -7.94 8.49
C THR A 342 -7.08 -6.96 8.17
N HIS A 343 -6.78 -5.67 8.25
CA HIS A 343 -7.67 -4.56 7.91
C HIS A 343 -7.43 -4.13 6.46
N PHE A 344 -8.47 -4.19 5.64
CA PHE A 344 -8.45 -3.59 4.30
C PHE A 344 -8.99 -2.16 4.41
N THR A 345 -8.09 -1.18 4.32
CA THR A 345 -8.39 0.25 4.48
C THR A 345 -8.07 1.04 3.21
N SER A 346 -8.59 2.26 3.10
CA SER A 346 -8.10 3.19 2.08
C SER A 346 -6.64 3.60 2.36
N PHE A 347 -5.96 4.10 1.33
CA PHE A 347 -4.61 4.67 1.47
C PHE A 347 -4.58 5.83 2.47
N GLY A 348 -5.57 6.73 2.39
CA GLY A 348 -5.66 7.87 3.28
C GLY A 348 -5.95 7.50 4.73
N GLU A 349 -6.76 6.48 4.98
CA GLU A 349 -7.03 6.00 6.35
C GLU A 349 -5.75 5.44 6.99
N PHE A 350 -5.05 4.55 6.28
CA PHE A 350 -3.78 4.00 6.77
C PHE A 350 -2.72 5.08 7.01
N GLY A 351 -2.53 6.00 6.05
CA GLY A 351 -1.55 7.08 6.19
C GLY A 351 -1.84 7.98 7.39
N ASN A 352 -3.12 8.24 7.69
CA ASN A 352 -3.50 9.02 8.87
C ASN A 352 -3.33 8.24 10.19
N LEU A 353 -3.54 6.92 10.20
CA LEU A 353 -3.19 6.07 11.35
C LEU A 353 -1.70 6.13 11.64
N TRP A 354 -0.87 6.06 10.60
CA TRP A 354 0.58 6.19 10.74
C TRP A 354 0.98 7.58 11.22
N ARG A 355 0.43 8.63 10.62
CA ARG A 355 0.66 10.04 11.01
C ARG A 355 0.30 10.32 12.47
N LYS A 356 -0.77 9.70 12.98
CA LYS A 356 -1.19 9.83 14.37
C LYS A 356 -0.19 9.17 15.34
N GLU A 357 0.42 8.06 14.94
CA GLU A 357 1.40 7.33 15.76
C GLU A 357 2.79 7.96 15.71
N HIS A 358 3.18 8.52 14.54
CA HIS A 358 4.51 9.06 14.30
C HIS A 358 4.44 10.56 13.99
N ALA A 359 4.92 11.41 14.90
CA ALA A 359 4.93 12.86 14.72
C ALA A 359 6.13 13.37 13.91
N SER A 360 7.15 12.53 13.72
CA SER A 360 8.39 12.86 13.01
C SER A 360 9.06 11.61 12.48
N ASN A 361 10.21 11.76 11.83
CA ASN A 361 11.02 10.63 11.41
C ASN A 361 11.96 10.06 12.48
N GLU A 362 11.95 10.59 13.72
CA GLU A 362 12.85 10.10 14.78
C GLU A 362 12.42 8.73 15.33
N ASP A 363 11.13 8.41 15.28
CA ASP A 363 10.54 7.31 16.06
C ASP A 363 10.45 5.99 15.30
N TRP A 364 10.59 6.02 13.97
CA TRP A 364 10.52 4.81 13.14
C TRP A 364 11.89 4.31 12.72
N ASN A 365 12.02 2.98 12.70
CA ASN A 365 13.24 2.27 12.33
C ASN A 365 12.85 0.89 11.77
N TYR A 366 12.63 0.82 10.47
CA TYR A 366 12.06 -0.35 9.80
C TYR A 366 13.12 -1.40 9.50
N ARG A 367 12.73 -2.66 9.65
CA ARG A 367 13.54 -3.83 9.33
C ARG A 367 12.71 -4.88 8.62
N PHE A 368 13.31 -5.51 7.62
CA PHE A 368 12.72 -6.65 6.91
C PHE A 368 13.75 -7.74 6.71
N ILE A 369 13.28 -8.98 6.71
CA ILE A 369 14.08 -10.16 6.41
C ILE A 369 13.26 -11.03 5.46
N GLU A 370 13.89 -11.42 4.36
CA GLU A 370 13.27 -12.26 3.35
C GLU A 370 14.26 -13.32 2.87
N LYS A 371 13.76 -14.51 2.61
CA LYS A 371 14.41 -15.51 1.75
C LYS A 371 13.54 -15.71 0.53
N GLY A 372 14.14 -15.97 -0.62
CA GLY A 372 13.36 -16.08 -1.86
C GLY A 372 12.34 -17.21 -1.80
N SER A 373 11.18 -16.98 -2.42
CA SER A 373 10.08 -17.94 -2.48
C SER A 373 10.46 -19.23 -3.21
N GLY A 374 11.50 -19.17 -4.05
CA GLY A 374 11.92 -20.22 -4.96
C GLY A 374 11.08 -20.28 -6.24
N LEU A 375 10.24 -19.27 -6.48
CA LEU A 375 9.47 -19.11 -7.70
C LEU A 375 10.07 -17.98 -8.53
N GLY A 376 10.30 -18.24 -9.82
CA GLY A 376 10.88 -17.29 -10.77
C GLY A 376 12.18 -16.66 -10.26
N ASP A 377 12.22 -15.33 -10.22
CA ASP A 377 13.38 -14.53 -9.81
C ASP A 377 13.43 -14.21 -8.30
N SER A 378 12.49 -14.72 -7.51
CA SER A 378 12.60 -14.78 -6.05
C SER A 378 13.49 -15.96 -5.65
N TYR A 379 14.79 -15.84 -5.92
CA TYR A 379 15.74 -16.96 -5.84
C TYR A 379 15.90 -17.50 -4.41
N ASN A 380 15.54 -18.77 -4.19
CA ASN A 380 15.49 -19.41 -2.87
C ASN A 380 16.82 -19.40 -2.10
N ASN A 381 17.96 -19.35 -2.79
CA ASN A 381 19.27 -19.37 -2.17
C ASN A 381 19.65 -18.01 -1.54
N LEU A 382 18.89 -16.95 -1.84
CA LEU A 382 19.16 -15.60 -1.36
C LEU A 382 18.38 -15.31 -0.08
N GLU A 383 19.07 -14.67 0.86
CA GLU A 383 18.50 -14.03 2.05
C GLU A 383 18.85 -12.55 1.97
N ILE A 384 17.83 -11.68 2.00
CA ILE A 384 17.97 -10.23 2.02
C ILE A 384 17.48 -9.67 3.36
N LYS A 385 18.18 -8.66 3.88
CA LYS A 385 17.78 -7.89 5.05
C LYS A 385 17.79 -6.41 4.72
N TRP A 386 16.68 -5.74 4.99
CA TRP A 386 16.56 -4.29 4.85
C TRP A 386 16.52 -3.62 6.21
N PHE A 387 17.15 -2.45 6.28
CA PHE A 387 17.15 -1.55 7.41
C PHE A 387 16.87 -0.15 6.89
N MET A 388 15.87 0.55 7.41
CA MET A 388 15.48 1.88 6.94
C MET A 388 15.17 2.77 8.14
N ASN A 389 15.88 3.87 8.28
CA ASN A 389 15.67 4.87 9.31
C ASN A 389 15.81 6.29 8.72
N LYS A 390 15.64 7.32 9.54
CA LYS A 390 15.75 8.72 9.08
C LYS A 390 17.07 9.05 8.39
N SER A 391 18.18 8.42 8.77
CA SER A 391 19.51 8.79 8.29
C SER A 391 20.01 7.97 7.11
N PHE A 392 19.54 6.73 6.93
CA PHE A 392 19.90 5.91 5.78
C PHE A 392 18.92 4.73 5.56
N ARG A 393 19.02 4.13 4.38
CA ARG A 393 18.64 2.72 4.17
C ARG A 393 19.87 1.85 3.86
N LEU A 394 19.80 0.60 4.27
CA LEU A 394 20.85 -0.40 4.11
C LEU A 394 20.20 -1.73 3.70
N ALA A 395 20.74 -2.38 2.68
CA ALA A 395 20.38 -3.73 2.29
C ALA A 395 21.58 -4.67 2.37
N LEU A 396 21.39 -5.81 3.03
CA LEU A 396 22.36 -6.88 3.14
C LEU A 396 21.84 -8.12 2.39
N LEU A 397 22.69 -8.74 1.59
CA LEU A 397 22.37 -9.94 0.81
C LEU A 397 23.37 -11.05 1.08
N ARG A 398 22.88 -12.27 1.28
CA ARG A 398 23.71 -13.47 1.48
C ARG A 398 23.16 -14.65 0.68
N ASN A 399 24.05 -15.49 0.17
CA ASN A 399 23.68 -16.81 -0.32
C ASN A 399 23.67 -17.82 0.85
N TRP A 400 22.50 -18.04 1.45
CA TRP A 400 22.41 -18.83 2.68
C TRP A 400 22.52 -20.35 2.45
N HIS A 401 22.46 -20.82 1.20
CA HIS A 401 22.74 -22.23 0.86
C HIS A 401 24.23 -22.60 1.00
N LYS A 402 25.13 -21.62 1.11
CA LYS A 402 26.57 -21.85 1.30
C LYS A 402 26.96 -21.59 2.76
N LYS A 403 27.48 -22.62 3.43
CA LYS A 403 27.73 -22.70 4.90
C LYS A 403 28.60 -21.57 5.48
N GLU A 404 29.35 -20.85 4.66
CA GLU A 404 30.22 -19.74 5.08
C GLU A 404 30.12 -18.54 4.11
N SER A 405 28.99 -18.39 3.41
CA SER A 405 28.83 -17.24 2.52
C SER A 405 28.90 -15.94 3.32
N PRO A 406 29.80 -15.01 2.97
CA PRO A 406 29.76 -13.67 3.53
C PRO A 406 28.44 -12.99 3.16
N THR A 407 28.05 -12.04 4.00
CA THR A 407 26.95 -11.12 3.75
C THR A 407 27.51 -9.86 3.12
N TYR A 408 26.89 -9.39 2.05
CA TYR A 408 27.30 -8.18 1.33
C TYR A 408 26.27 -7.08 1.46
N VAL A 409 26.74 -5.86 1.62
CA VAL A 409 25.99 -4.62 1.41
C VAL A 409 25.71 -4.50 -0.10
N ILE A 410 24.43 -4.46 -0.45
CA ILE A 410 23.95 -4.25 -1.83
C ILE A 410 23.19 -2.92 -1.99
N ASP A 411 22.83 -2.25 -0.90
CA ASP A 411 22.38 -0.86 -0.92
C ASP A 411 22.87 -0.19 0.36
N PHE A 412 23.40 1.01 0.23
CA PHE A 412 23.62 1.93 1.34
C PHE A 412 23.37 3.34 0.83
N THR A 413 22.19 3.85 1.12
CA THR A 413 21.74 5.17 0.65
C THR A 413 21.57 6.07 1.86
N ARG A 414 22.39 7.12 1.93
CA ARG A 414 22.42 8.10 3.03
C ARG A 414 21.45 9.25 2.80
N TYR A 415 20.72 9.62 3.84
CA TYR A 415 19.75 10.72 3.84
C TYR A 415 20.24 11.95 4.61
N ASP A 416 21.30 11.81 5.42
CA ASP A 416 21.95 12.93 6.10
C ASP A 416 22.73 13.82 5.12
N LEU A 417 23.00 13.34 3.90
CA LEU A 417 23.55 14.13 2.80
C LEU A 417 22.46 15.01 2.16
N SER A 418 22.86 16.16 1.62
CA SER A 418 21.96 17.00 0.81
C SER A 418 21.51 16.25 -0.44
N ALA A 419 20.24 16.37 -0.77
CA ALA A 419 19.61 15.82 -1.96
C ALA A 419 19.09 16.95 -2.86
N ARG A 420 18.85 16.65 -4.12
CA ARG A 420 18.25 17.60 -5.07
C ARG A 420 17.45 16.82 -6.10
N GLU A 421 16.18 17.18 -6.25
CA GLU A 421 15.34 16.73 -7.34
C GLU A 421 15.73 17.38 -8.68
N PRO A 422 15.34 16.79 -9.83
CA PRO A 422 15.40 17.48 -11.11
C PRO A 422 14.70 18.86 -11.09
N ALA A 423 15.24 19.78 -11.89
CA ALA A 423 14.56 21.04 -12.19
C ALA A 423 13.22 20.79 -12.89
N ASP A 424 12.33 21.79 -12.89
CA ASP A 424 10.99 21.64 -13.48
C ASP A 424 11.05 21.12 -14.92
N PRO A 425 10.38 19.98 -15.20
CA PRO A 425 10.30 19.46 -16.55
C PRO A 425 9.15 20.10 -17.33
N SER A 426 9.04 19.73 -18.60
CA SER A 426 7.86 19.96 -19.42
C SER A 426 7.56 18.71 -20.25
N PRO A 427 6.37 18.59 -20.87
CA PRO A 427 6.05 17.40 -21.66
C PRO A 427 7.07 17.14 -22.78
N ASN A 428 7.67 18.20 -23.34
CA ASN A 428 8.69 18.13 -24.38
C ASN A 428 10.12 17.92 -23.84
N LYS A 429 10.33 18.08 -22.53
CA LYS A 429 11.63 17.92 -21.86
C LYS A 429 11.43 17.26 -20.49
N PRO A 430 11.16 15.95 -20.46
CA PRO A 430 10.88 15.26 -19.20
C PRO A 430 12.14 15.06 -18.36
N GLY A 431 11.98 15.07 -17.04
CA GLY A 431 12.96 14.57 -16.08
C GLY A 431 12.50 13.20 -15.62
N LYS A 432 13.11 12.12 -16.12
CA LYS A 432 12.59 10.76 -15.86
C LYS A 432 13.27 10.03 -14.70
N ASP A 433 14.48 10.44 -14.33
CA ASP A 433 15.21 9.87 -13.20
C ASP A 433 15.18 10.83 -12.02
N TRP A 434 14.48 10.40 -10.98
CA TRP A 434 14.35 11.06 -9.68
C TRP A 434 14.88 10.16 -8.57
N SER A 435 15.76 9.21 -8.90
CA SER A 435 16.30 8.29 -7.91
C SER A 435 17.26 9.03 -6.96
N LEU A 436 17.16 8.76 -5.67
CA LEU A 436 18.11 9.22 -4.66
C LEU A 436 19.20 8.18 -4.47
N MET A 437 20.34 8.36 -5.13
CA MET A 437 21.46 7.41 -5.12
C MET A 437 22.76 8.10 -4.70
N ASN A 438 23.48 7.54 -3.73
CA ASN A 438 24.80 8.03 -3.33
C ASN A 438 25.84 6.91 -3.19
N VAL A 439 26.03 6.33 -2.00
CA VAL A 439 27.18 5.46 -1.70
C VAL A 439 27.13 4.14 -2.47
N LEU A 440 26.03 3.39 -2.33
CA LEU A 440 25.84 2.10 -2.99
C LEU A 440 24.35 1.89 -3.25
N ASN A 441 23.95 1.52 -4.46
CA ASN A 441 22.55 1.32 -4.82
C ASN A 441 22.29 -0.10 -5.34
N GLN A 442 21.16 -0.69 -4.93
CA GLN A 442 20.77 -2.07 -5.24
C GLN A 442 20.74 -2.43 -6.73
N LYS A 443 20.54 -1.45 -7.62
CA LYS A 443 20.43 -1.69 -9.06
C LYS A 443 21.76 -2.11 -9.68
N GLY A 444 22.89 -1.87 -9.01
CA GLY A 444 24.20 -2.38 -9.44
C GLY A 444 24.70 -1.79 -10.76
N LEU A 445 24.20 -0.61 -11.15
CA LEU A 445 24.43 -0.04 -12.49
C LEU A 445 25.72 0.79 -12.59
N ARG A 446 26.27 1.24 -11.46
CA ARG A 446 27.51 2.05 -11.42
C ARG A 446 28.67 1.20 -10.93
N PRO A 447 29.93 1.48 -11.32
CA PRO A 447 31.09 0.71 -10.86
C PRO A 447 31.22 0.65 -9.33
N GLN A 448 30.83 1.71 -8.61
CA GLN A 448 30.85 1.76 -7.16
C GLN A 448 29.77 0.89 -6.48
N ASP A 449 28.75 0.45 -7.22
CA ASP A 449 27.62 -0.35 -6.71
C ASP A 449 27.96 -1.83 -6.54
N LYS A 450 29.20 -2.24 -6.85
CA LYS A 450 29.67 -3.60 -6.59
C LYS A 450 29.46 -3.93 -5.11
N PRO A 451 28.78 -5.06 -4.78
CA PRO A 451 28.54 -5.43 -3.38
C PRO A 451 29.82 -5.57 -2.57
N LYS A 452 29.77 -5.13 -1.31
CA LYS A 452 30.93 -5.09 -0.38
C LYS A 452 30.56 -5.62 0.99
N GLN A 453 31.50 -6.17 1.75
CA GLN A 453 31.28 -6.46 3.16
C GLN A 453 31.17 -5.15 3.96
N LEU A 454 30.50 -5.20 5.12
CA LEU A 454 30.34 -4.03 6.00
C LEU A 454 31.67 -3.39 6.40
N SER A 455 32.71 -4.20 6.60
CA SER A 455 34.07 -3.78 6.95
C SER A 455 34.79 -3.02 5.83
N GLU A 456 34.33 -3.15 4.58
CA GLU A 456 34.90 -2.51 3.39
C GLU A 456 34.26 -1.14 3.09
N LEU A 457 33.21 -0.75 3.83
CA LEU A 457 32.63 0.60 3.74
C LEU A 457 33.57 1.65 4.35
N ALA A 458 33.42 2.92 3.98
CA ALA A 458 34.20 3.99 4.59
C ALA A 458 33.94 4.07 6.11
N THR A 459 34.93 4.48 6.90
CA THR A 459 34.82 4.53 8.38
C THR A 459 33.62 5.35 8.85
N ASN A 460 33.34 6.49 8.22
CA ASN A 460 32.20 7.34 8.58
C ASN A 460 30.86 6.64 8.30
N ASP A 461 30.78 5.86 7.21
CA ASP A 461 29.58 5.09 6.87
C ASP A 461 29.38 3.94 7.86
N GLN A 462 30.45 3.24 8.25
CA GLN A 462 30.40 2.22 9.30
C GLN A 462 29.95 2.81 10.64
N GLN A 463 30.46 3.99 11.02
CA GLN A 463 30.06 4.68 12.25
C GLN A 463 28.58 5.06 12.22
N LEU A 464 28.07 5.53 11.07
CA LEU A 464 26.66 5.83 10.91
C LEU A 464 25.79 4.57 11.06
N ILE A 465 26.20 3.45 10.45
CA ILE A 465 25.48 2.17 10.62
C ILE A 465 25.53 1.71 12.08
N LYS A 466 26.71 1.74 12.72
CA LYS A 466 26.89 1.35 14.13
C LYS A 466 26.03 2.16 15.11
N LYS A 467 25.71 3.41 14.78
CA LYS A 467 24.83 4.25 15.61
C LYS A 467 23.42 3.64 15.73
N TYR A 468 22.92 2.99 14.68
CA TYR A 468 21.57 2.41 14.66
C TYR A 468 21.57 0.90 14.88
N TYR A 469 22.57 0.19 14.35
CA TYR A 469 22.65 -1.27 14.36
C TYR A 469 24.06 -1.75 14.72
N PRO A 470 24.52 -1.50 15.96
CA PRO A 470 25.86 -1.93 16.41
C PRO A 470 26.04 -3.46 16.31
N GLU A 471 24.96 -4.23 16.42
CA GLU A 471 24.96 -5.68 16.31
C GLU A 471 25.42 -6.19 14.94
N LEU A 472 25.34 -5.38 13.88
CA LEU A 472 25.84 -5.77 12.55
C LEU A 472 27.39 -5.84 12.49
N PHE A 473 28.08 -5.38 13.53
CA PHE A 473 29.54 -5.39 13.64
C PHE A 473 30.04 -6.28 14.78
N SER A 474 29.12 -6.92 15.50
CA SER A 474 29.45 -7.91 16.54
C SER A 474 29.44 -9.30 15.89
N ASN A 475 30.54 -10.04 16.05
CA ASN A 475 30.66 -11.42 15.56
C ASN A 475 29.76 -12.39 16.31
#